data_AF-A0A3D1WDX6-F1
#
_entry.id   AF-A0A3D1WDX6-F1
#
_cell.length_a   1.000
_cell.length_b   1.000
_cell.length_c   1.000
_cell.angle_alpha   90.00
_cell.angle_beta   90.00
_cell.angle_gamma   90.00
#
_symmetry.space_group_name_H-M   'P 1'
#
loop_
_entity.id
_entity.type
_entity.pdbx_description
1 polymer ?
#
loop_
_entity_poly.entity_id
_entity_poly.type
_entity_poly.pdbx_seq_one_letter_code
_entity_poly.pdbx_strand_id
1 'polypeptide(L)'
;MQFATAGNHYRLEATISRLLPREVAEVVAAFSQVWTKPEEIDSISLGIEAGEALILTLTADHEISLTQRPADIARLLTYAIWQRLDRYTKVTVETTYLGESPDTHFEFGEEQYATAYGARFEN
;
A
#
# COMPACT_ATOMS: atom_id res chain seq x y z
N MET A 1 31.00 16.33 -4.53
CA MET A 1 29.65 16.67 -5.01
C MET A 1 29.01 15.39 -5.51
N GLN A 2 28.08 14.83 -4.76
CA GLN A 2 27.34 13.64 -5.16
C GLN A 2 26.07 14.15 -5.84
N PHE A 3 25.99 13.98 -7.16
CA PHE A 3 24.77 14.30 -7.90
C PHE A 3 23.65 13.44 -7.33
N ALA A 4 22.59 14.08 -6.80
CA ALA A 4 21.36 13.38 -6.47
C ALA A 4 20.91 12.70 -7.76
N THR A 5 21.00 11.37 -7.80
CA THR A 5 20.52 10.59 -8.93
C THR A 5 19.01 10.68 -8.83
N ALA A 6 18.39 11.55 -9.63
CA ALA A 6 16.94 11.74 -9.64
C ALA A 6 16.26 10.37 -9.70
N GLY A 7 15.34 10.11 -8.77
CA GLY A 7 14.58 8.87 -8.74
C GLY A 7 13.55 8.82 -9.86
N ASN A 8 12.97 7.63 -10.03
CA ASN A 8 11.90 7.40 -10.98
C ASN A 8 10.57 7.80 -10.34
N HIS A 9 9.72 8.52 -11.07
CA HIS A 9 8.42 8.94 -10.58
C HIS A 9 7.37 7.87 -10.88
N TYR A 10 6.66 7.43 -9.85
CA TYR A 10 5.59 6.44 -9.93
C TYR A 10 4.31 6.99 -9.31
N ARG A 11 3.18 6.66 -9.93
CA ARG A 11 1.87 6.70 -9.27
C ARG A 11 1.62 5.39 -8.58
N LEU A 12 1.10 5.45 -7.36
CA LEU A 12 0.77 4.29 -6.57
C LEU A 12 -0.70 4.29 -6.20
N GLU A 13 -1.39 3.21 -6.53
CA GLU A 13 -2.78 2.98 -6.15
C GLU A 13 -2.85 1.77 -5.22
N ALA A 14 -3.22 1.99 -3.96
CA ALA A 14 -3.45 0.92 -3.00
C ALA A 14 -4.95 0.74 -2.76
N THR A 15 -5.45 -0.46 -3.02
CA THR A 15 -6.83 -0.84 -2.71
C THR A 15 -6.84 -1.86 -1.57
N ILE A 16 -7.62 -1.55 -0.54
CA ILE A 16 -7.75 -2.33 0.69
C ILE A 16 -9.21 -2.74 0.84
N SER A 17 -9.46 -4.04 0.93
CA SER A 17 -10.82 -4.59 0.98
C SER A 17 -11.22 -5.07 2.37
N ARG A 18 -12.53 -5.11 2.62
CA ARG A 18 -13.13 -5.60 3.87
C ARG A 18 -12.70 -4.80 5.10
N LEU A 19 -12.76 -3.47 5.02
CA LEU A 19 -12.51 -2.57 6.13
C LEU A 19 -13.77 -2.27 6.94
N LEU A 20 -13.60 -2.06 8.24
CA LEU A 20 -14.57 -1.45 9.12
C LEU A 20 -14.43 0.08 9.03
N PRO A 21 -15.51 0.87 9.23
CA PRO A 21 -15.45 2.33 9.18
C PRO A 21 -14.37 2.95 10.09
N ARG A 22 -14.15 2.39 11.28
CA ARG A 22 -13.14 2.86 12.24
C ARG A 22 -11.68 2.62 11.79
N GLU A 23 -11.46 1.71 10.85
CA GLU A 23 -10.13 1.29 10.42
C GLU A 23 -9.58 2.15 9.28
N VAL A 24 -10.45 2.91 8.60
CA VAL A 24 -10.06 3.78 7.48
C VAL A 24 -8.96 4.75 7.89
N ALA A 25 -9.07 5.36 9.08
CA ALA A 25 -8.07 6.30 9.58
C ALA A 25 -6.71 5.63 9.84
N GLU A 26 -6.70 4.37 10.30
CA GLU A 26 -5.47 3.62 10.53
C GLU A 26 -4.79 3.23 9.22
N VAL A 27 -5.56 2.87 8.19
CA VAL A 27 -5.02 2.57 6.85
C VAL A 27 -4.42 3.83 6.22
N VAL A 28 -5.11 4.97 6.29
CA VAL A 28 -4.59 6.26 5.82
C VAL A 28 -3.30 6.62 6.57
N ALA A 29 -3.26 6.46 7.89
CA ALA A 29 -2.06 6.72 8.68
C ALA A 29 -0.89 5.79 8.31
N ALA A 30 -1.15 4.50 8.08
CA ALA A 30 -0.15 3.54 7.63
C ALA A 30 0.40 3.91 6.23
N PHE A 31 -0.49 4.29 5.32
CA PHE A 31 -0.13 4.73 3.98
C PHE A 31 0.76 5.98 4.02
N SER A 32 0.34 7.02 4.73
CA SER A 32 1.12 8.26 4.89
C SER A 32 2.46 8.05 5.60
N GLN A 33 2.57 7.06 6.49
CA GLN A 33 3.82 6.76 7.19
C GLN A 33 4.85 6.06 6.29
N VAL A 34 4.40 5.09 5.49
CA VAL A 34 5.29 4.35 4.57
C VAL A 34 5.68 5.21 3.38
N TRP A 35 4.82 6.13 3.00
CA TRP A 35 4.99 7.01 1.85
C TRP A 35 5.55 8.38 2.23
N THR A 36 6.87 8.45 2.46
CA THR A 36 7.55 9.69 2.89
C THR A 36 7.75 10.70 1.75
N LYS A 37 6.79 11.61 1.56
CA LYS A 37 6.94 13.07 1.36
C LYS A 37 5.54 13.65 1.11
N PRO A 38 5.27 14.90 1.52
CA PRO A 38 3.95 15.40 1.90
C PRO A 38 3.08 15.81 0.71
N GLU A 39 3.19 15.12 -0.43
CA GLU A 39 2.20 15.25 -1.48
C GLU A 39 1.00 14.40 -1.05
N GLU A 40 -0.11 15.10 -0.87
CA GLU A 40 -1.34 14.62 -0.28
C GLU A 40 -1.80 13.36 -1.03
N ILE A 41 -2.52 12.47 -0.34
CA ILE A 41 -3.22 11.40 -1.02
C ILE A 41 -4.08 12.05 -2.12
N ASP A 42 -3.74 11.80 -3.38
CA ASP A 42 -4.34 12.45 -4.55
C ASP A 42 -5.84 12.18 -4.62
N SER A 43 -6.23 10.97 -4.20
CA SER A 43 -7.62 10.60 -4.09
C SER A 43 -7.86 9.51 -3.05
N ILE A 44 -8.99 9.63 -2.38
CA ILE A 44 -9.55 8.63 -1.49
C ILE A 44 -10.92 8.24 -2.05
N SER A 45 -11.09 6.97 -2.39
CA SER A 45 -12.39 6.41 -2.79
C SER A 45 -12.86 5.39 -1.75
N LEU A 46 -14.11 5.50 -1.32
CA LEU A 46 -14.76 4.58 -0.39
C LEU A 46 -15.93 3.88 -1.11
N GLY A 47 -15.82 2.57 -1.26
CA GLY A 47 -16.88 1.70 -1.77
C GLY A 47 -17.48 0.83 -0.66
N ILE A 48 -18.66 0.26 -0.92
CA ILE A 48 -19.31 -0.73 -0.05
C ILE A 48 -19.33 -2.06 -0.80
N GLU A 49 -18.73 -3.10 -0.21
CA GLU A 49 -18.82 -4.49 -0.66
C GLU A 49 -20.11 -5.15 -0.12
N ALA A 50 -20.53 -6.26 -0.72
CA ALA A 50 -21.66 -7.04 -0.20
C ALA A 50 -21.40 -7.45 1.27
N GLY A 51 -22.27 -7.03 2.19
CA GLY A 51 -22.11 -7.28 3.62
C GLY A 51 -21.54 -6.11 4.44
N GLU A 52 -21.72 -4.86 3.99
CA GLU A 52 -21.37 -3.61 4.72
C GLU A 52 -19.88 -3.39 4.97
N ALA A 53 -19.01 -4.19 4.36
CA ALA A 53 -17.58 -4.01 4.45
C ALA A 53 -17.12 -2.91 3.47
N LEU A 54 -16.17 -2.08 3.88
CA LEU A 54 -15.69 -0.98 3.06
C LEU A 54 -14.51 -1.41 2.18
N ILE A 55 -14.43 -0.81 1.00
CA ILE A 55 -13.25 -0.85 0.13
C ILE A 55 -12.67 0.57 0.11
N LEU A 56 -11.38 0.68 0.39
CA LEU A 56 -10.65 1.95 0.37
C LEU A 56 -9.60 1.91 -0.73
N THR A 57 -9.64 2.87 -1.64
CA THR A 57 -8.58 3.09 -2.63
C THR A 57 -7.87 4.40 -2.33
N LEU A 58 -6.54 4.35 -2.19
CA LEU A 58 -5.65 5.49 -1.94
C LEU A 58 -4.70 5.63 -3.13
N THR A 59 -4.67 6.80 -3.76
CA THR A 59 -3.71 7.11 -4.84
C THR A 59 -2.71 8.15 -4.36
N ALA A 60 -1.42 7.99 -4.69
CA ALA A 60 -0.41 9.01 -4.48
C ALA A 60 0.76 8.87 -5.47
N ASP A 61 1.30 10.00 -5.95
CA ASP A 61 2.55 10.05 -6.70
C ASP A 61 3.80 10.00 -5.80
N HIS A 62 4.92 9.50 -6.31
CA HIS A 62 6.19 9.40 -5.57
C HIS A 62 7.42 9.19 -6.41
N GLU A 63 8.50 9.76 -5.93
CA GLU A 63 9.84 9.50 -6.43
C GLU A 63 10.44 8.29 -5.72
N ILE A 64 10.46 7.13 -6.40
CA ILE A 64 11.17 5.94 -5.93
C ILE A 64 12.66 6.09 -6.30
N SER A 65 13.54 5.94 -5.30
CA SER A 65 14.98 5.92 -5.53
C SER A 65 15.37 4.80 -6.50
N LEU A 66 16.41 5.01 -7.32
CA LEU A 66 16.91 3.99 -8.27
C LEU A 66 17.34 2.67 -7.62
N THR A 67 17.60 2.65 -6.31
CA THR A 67 17.95 1.44 -5.57
C THR A 67 16.76 0.71 -4.96
N GLN A 68 15.56 1.30 -4.99
CA GLN A 68 14.34 0.73 -4.47
C GLN A 68 13.50 0.13 -5.60
N ARG A 69 12.80 -0.98 -5.30
CA ARG A 69 11.90 -1.64 -6.24
C ARG A 69 10.44 -1.40 -5.82
N PRO A 70 9.51 -1.22 -6.77
CA PRO A 70 8.08 -1.08 -6.46
C PRO A 70 7.54 -2.22 -5.58
N ALA A 71 8.00 -3.45 -5.80
CA ALA A 71 7.61 -4.62 -5.00
C ALA A 71 8.00 -4.50 -3.51
N ASP A 72 9.14 -3.88 -3.21
CA ASP A 72 9.60 -3.71 -1.82
C ASP A 72 8.73 -2.68 -1.10
N ILE A 73 8.33 -1.61 -1.79
CA ILE A 73 7.38 -0.61 -1.30
C ILE A 73 6.02 -1.23 -1.06
N ALA A 74 5.48 -1.96 -2.04
CA ALA A 74 4.17 -2.59 -1.94
C ALA A 74 4.09 -3.54 -0.73
N ARG A 75 5.18 -4.29 -0.49
CA ARG A 75 5.32 -5.16 0.68
C ARG A 75 5.40 -4.37 1.99
N LEU A 76 6.21 -3.31 2.06
CA LEU A 76 6.32 -2.45 3.25
C LEU A 76 4.98 -1.81 3.61
N LEU A 77 4.25 -1.28 2.62
CA LEU A 77 2.93 -0.70 2.81
C LEU A 77 1.93 -1.72 3.36
N THR A 78 1.87 -2.89 2.72
CA THR A 78 0.97 -3.98 3.13
C THR A 78 1.25 -4.40 4.58
N TYR A 79 2.52 -4.56 4.94
CA TYR A 79 2.89 -4.98 6.30
C TYR A 79 2.56 -3.90 7.34
N ALA A 80 2.76 -2.62 7.00
CA ALA A 80 2.37 -1.52 7.88
C ALA A 80 0.86 -1.49 8.11
N ILE A 81 0.05 -1.72 7.05
CA ILE A 81 -1.41 -1.82 7.16
C ILE A 81 -1.81 -2.99 8.06
N TRP A 82 -1.30 -4.20 7.80
CA TRP A 82 -1.61 -5.37 8.63
C TRP A 82 -1.19 -5.19 10.09
N GLN A 83 -0.01 -4.61 10.33
CA GLN A 83 0.46 -4.33 11.68
C GLN A 83 -0.44 -3.32 12.41
N ARG A 84 -0.94 -2.30 11.72
CA ARG A 84 -1.84 -1.29 12.29
C ARG A 84 -3.23 -1.83 12.60
N LEU A 85 -3.76 -2.67 11.71
CA LEU A 85 -5.08 -3.26 11.88
C LEU A 85 -5.09 -4.49 12.80
N ASP A 86 -3.91 -5.08 13.05
CA ASP A 86 -3.73 -6.33 13.80
C ASP A 86 -4.62 -7.49 13.30
N ARG A 87 -4.86 -7.50 11.99
CA ARG A 87 -5.63 -8.54 11.31
C ARG A 87 -5.32 -8.59 9.83
N TYR A 88 -5.74 -9.68 9.20
CA TYR A 88 -5.72 -9.80 7.75
C TYR A 88 -6.75 -8.86 7.10
N THR A 89 -6.31 -8.21 6.02
CA THR A 89 -7.13 -7.56 4.99
C THR A 89 -6.46 -7.81 3.64
N LYS A 90 -7.23 -7.95 2.56
CA LYS A 90 -6.65 -8.04 1.22
C LYS A 90 -6.15 -6.66 0.80
N VAL A 91 -4.89 -6.59 0.38
CA VAL A 91 -4.27 -5.36 -0.15
C VAL A 91 -3.79 -5.62 -1.56
N THR A 92 -4.19 -4.78 -2.50
CA THR A 92 -3.65 -4.75 -3.87
C THR A 92 -2.96 -3.42 -4.08
N VAL A 93 -1.82 -3.45 -4.75
CA VAL A 93 -0.98 -2.29 -4.97
C VAL A 93 -0.60 -2.21 -6.45
N GLU A 94 -1.00 -1.14 -7.11
CA GLU A 94 -0.63 -0.83 -8.48
C GLU A 94 0.40 0.27 -8.49
N THR A 95 1.39 0.15 -9.37
CA THR A 95 2.52 1.07 -9.49
C THR A 95 2.69 1.40 -10.96
N THR A 96 2.42 2.64 -11.32
CA THR A 96 2.50 3.14 -12.70
C THR A 96 3.69 4.05 -12.83
N TYR A 97 4.68 3.67 -13.64
CA TYR A 97 5.82 4.53 -13.91
C TYR A 97 5.40 5.70 -14.82
N LEU A 98 5.64 6.94 -14.39
CA LEU A 98 5.21 8.14 -15.10
C LEU A 98 6.11 8.52 -16.29
N GLY A 99 7.16 7.73 -16.57
CA GLY A 99 8.13 7.98 -17.64
C GLY A 99 8.03 7.06 -18.87
N GLU A 100 6.91 6.32 -19.04
CA GLU A 100 6.61 5.27 -20.05
C GLU A 100 6.82 3.82 -19.54
N SER A 101 5.72 3.04 -19.52
CA SER A 101 5.51 1.63 -19.10
C SER A 101 6.73 0.72 -18.84
N PRO A 102 6.66 -0.20 -17.85
CA PRO A 102 5.45 -0.95 -17.48
C PRO A 102 4.85 -0.65 -16.10
N ASP A 103 3.52 -0.77 -16.04
CA ASP A 103 2.77 -0.89 -14.79
C ASP A 103 3.08 -2.21 -14.08
N THR A 104 3.19 -2.17 -12.75
CA THR A 104 3.31 -3.38 -11.93
C THR A 104 2.18 -3.48 -10.91
N HIS A 105 1.57 -4.66 -10.84
CA HIS A 105 0.48 -5.00 -9.92
C HIS A 105 0.98 -6.03 -8.89
N PHE A 106 0.68 -5.78 -7.62
CA PHE A 106 1.03 -6.64 -6.50
C PHE A 106 -0.22 -6.97 -5.68
N GLU A 107 -0.49 -8.25 -5.48
CA GLU A 107 -1.60 -8.72 -4.64
C GLU A 107 -1.05 -9.41 -3.39
N PHE A 108 -1.56 -9.02 -2.23
CA PHE A 108 -1.22 -9.62 -0.94
C PHE A 108 -2.49 -10.18 -0.28
N GLY A 109 -2.62 -11.50 -0.36
CA GLY A 109 -3.74 -12.26 0.17
C GLY A 109 -3.38 -13.04 1.45
N GLU A 110 -4.22 -14.02 1.78
CA GLU A 110 -4.13 -14.80 3.01
C GLU A 110 -2.82 -15.58 3.13
N GLU A 111 -2.29 -16.11 2.03
CA GLU A 111 -1.02 -16.86 2.02
C GLU A 111 0.17 -15.98 2.43
N GLN A 112 0.22 -14.74 1.90
CA GLN A 112 1.26 -13.79 2.24
C GLN A 112 1.14 -13.31 3.68
N TYR A 113 -0.09 -13.13 4.17
CA TYR A 113 -0.35 -12.80 5.57
C TYR A 113 0.08 -13.94 6.51
N ALA A 114 -0.30 -15.18 6.20
CA ALA A 114 0.10 -16.37 6.96
C ALA A 114 1.61 -16.58 6.95
N THR A 115 2.30 -16.27 5.84
CA THR A 115 3.77 -16.33 5.80
C THR A 115 4.40 -15.25 6.69
N ALA A 116 3.82 -14.05 6.74
CA ALA A 116 4.35 -12.93 7.51
C ALA A 116 4.05 -13.03 9.02
N TYR A 117 2.89 -13.58 9.40
CA TYR A 117 2.37 -13.58 10.77
C TYR A 117 1.97 -14.96 11.31
N GLY A 118 1.99 -16.03 10.52
CA GLY A 118 1.54 -17.36 10.91
C GLY A 118 2.27 -17.95 12.12
N ALA A 119 3.54 -17.58 12.32
CA ALA A 119 4.31 -17.95 13.51
C ALA A 119 3.78 -17.33 14.82
N ARG A 120 2.87 -16.34 14.78
CA ARG A 120 2.21 -15.78 15.97
C ARG A 120 1.07 -16.66 16.51
N PHE A 121 0.56 -17.61 15.73
CA PHE A 121 -0.60 -18.43 16.10
C PHE A 121 -0.27 -19.91 16.39
N GLU A 122 1.00 -20.31 16.33
CA GLU A 122 1.48 -21.68 16.63
C GLU A 122 1.98 -21.86 18.08
N ASN A 123 1.51 -21.09 19.06
CA ASN A 123 1.79 -21.32 20.48
C ASN A 123 0.52 -21.52 21.31
#